data_AF-F0R476-F1
#
_entry.id   AF-F0R476-F1
#
_cell.length_a   1.000
_cell.length_b   1.000
_cell.length_c   1.000
_cell.angle_alpha   90.00
_cell.angle_beta   90.00
_cell.angle_gamma   90.00
#
_symmetry.space_group_name_H-M   'P 1'
#
loop_
_entity.id
_entity.type
_entity.pdbx_description
1 polymer ?
#
loop_
_entity_poly.entity_id
_entity_poly.type
_entity_poly.pdbx_seq_one_letter_code
_entity_poly.pdbx_strand_id
1 'polypeptide(L)'
;MELTIYAMSAEMNDKYNQPNTSKSIAEEAELWARDFSMLTEEQLCDKAVEFTRKNVREMNWSEDDIDGVTWFLGCYAHVILKAGLSQSFASIMMTSLRKYFNLI
;
A
#
# COMPACT_ATOMS: atom_id res chain seq x y z
N MET A 1 -8.39 9.67 13.76
CA MET A 1 -7.26 9.77 14.71
C MET A 1 -6.43 8.50 14.66
N GLU A 2 -7.05 7.32 14.78
CA GLU A 2 -6.37 6.02 14.72
C GLU A 2 -5.69 5.74 13.38
N LEU A 3 -6.38 5.86 12.24
CA LEU A 3 -5.77 5.65 10.90
C LEU A 3 -4.53 6.50 10.63
N THR A 4 -4.49 7.73 11.17
CA THR A 4 -3.34 8.62 11.00
C THR A 4 -2.10 8.09 11.71
N ILE A 5 -2.27 7.48 12.90
CA ILE A 5 -1.17 6.85 13.63
C ILE A 5 -0.62 5.66 12.83
N TYR A 6 -1.50 4.85 12.24
CA TYR A 6 -1.11 3.73 11.39
C TYR A 6 -0.38 4.18 10.12
N ALA A 7 -0.87 5.21 9.44
CA ALA A 7 -0.20 5.76 8.25
C ALA A 7 1.20 6.31 8.59
N MET A 8 1.34 7.05 9.69
CA MET A 8 2.64 7.55 10.16
C MET A 8 3.57 6.40 10.57
N SER A 9 3.06 5.41 11.29
CA SER A 9 3.85 4.25 11.70
C SER A 9 4.32 3.43 10.50
N ALA A 10 3.52 3.34 9.43
CA ALA A 10 3.94 2.72 8.19
C ALA A 10 5.06 3.54 7.53
N GLU A 11 4.91 4.85 7.41
CA GLU A 11 5.91 5.71 6.76
C GLU A 11 7.30 5.59 7.41
N MET A 12 7.33 5.41 8.73
CA MET A 12 8.56 5.25 9.50
C MET A 12 9.08 3.80 9.60
N ASN A 13 8.43 2.84 8.96
CA ASN A 13 8.74 1.43 9.14
C ASN A 13 9.94 0.97 8.29
N ASP A 14 11.09 0.86 8.94
CA ASP A 14 12.33 0.40 8.30
C ASP A 14 12.27 -1.02 7.73
N LYS A 15 11.26 -1.83 8.09
CA LYS A 15 11.11 -3.19 7.56
C LYS A 15 10.86 -3.22 6.04
N TYR A 16 10.39 -2.13 5.44
CA TYR A 16 10.29 -2.03 3.97
C TYR A 16 11.66 -2.03 3.29
N ASN A 17 12.70 -1.60 4.00
CA ASN A 17 14.08 -1.57 3.50
C ASN A 17 14.81 -2.92 3.69
N GLN A 18 14.22 -3.90 4.36
CA GLN A 18 14.80 -5.23 4.50
C GLN A 18 14.99 -5.87 3.11
N PRO A 19 16.10 -6.60 2.86
CA PRO A 19 16.47 -7.02 1.50
C PRO A 19 15.35 -7.72 0.71
N ASN A 20 14.64 -8.66 1.34
CA ASN A 20 13.57 -9.41 0.68
C ASN A 20 12.34 -8.54 0.39
N THR A 21 11.95 -7.70 1.33
CA THR A 21 10.80 -6.79 1.18
C THR A 21 11.10 -5.74 0.12
N SER A 22 12.26 -5.09 0.19
CA SER A 22 12.70 -4.05 -0.76
C SER A 22 12.84 -4.60 -2.17
N LYS A 23 13.35 -5.84 -2.31
CA LYS A 23 13.40 -6.54 -3.60
C LYS A 23 12.00 -6.79 -4.15
N SER A 24 11.09 -7.33 -3.35
CA SER A 24 9.70 -7.58 -3.76
C SER A 24 8.99 -6.29 -4.18
N ILE A 25 9.19 -5.20 -3.43
CA ILE A 25 8.68 -3.87 -3.79
C ILE A 25 9.27 -3.38 -5.11
N ALA A 26 10.55 -3.64 -5.38
CA ALA A 26 11.20 -3.26 -6.64
C ALA A 26 10.58 -3.98 -7.84
N GLU A 27 10.47 -5.31 -7.74
CA GLU A 27 9.92 -6.16 -8.80
C GLU A 27 8.46 -5.79 -9.10
N GLU A 28 7.65 -5.59 -8.06
CA GLU A 28 6.26 -5.16 -8.22
C GLU A 28 6.15 -3.73 -8.79
N ALA A 29 7.06 -2.82 -8.42
CA ALA A 29 7.09 -1.46 -8.97
C ALA A 29 7.36 -1.43 -10.47
N GLU A 30 8.22 -2.31 -10.98
CA GLU A 30 8.45 -2.45 -12.43
C GLU A 30 7.18 -2.91 -13.16
N LEU A 31 6.43 -3.85 -12.57
CA LEU A 31 5.15 -4.31 -13.11
C LEU A 31 4.11 -3.18 -13.11
N TRP A 32 3.99 -2.44 -12.01
CA TRP A 32 3.01 -1.36 -11.88
C TRP A 32 3.33 -0.18 -12.81
N ALA A 33 4.60 0.18 -12.96
CA ALA A 33 5.03 1.19 -13.92
C ALA A 33 4.62 0.81 -15.35
N ARG A 34 4.72 -0.47 -15.72
CA ARG A 34 4.31 -0.96 -17.03
C ARG A 34 2.80 -0.99 -17.19
N ASP A 35 2.09 -1.58 -16.23
CA ASP A 35 0.69 -1.96 -16.39
C ASP A 35 -0.30 -0.87 -15.96
N PHE A 36 0.12 0.05 -15.08
CA PHE A 36 -0.75 1.03 -14.44
C PHE A 36 -0.30 2.49 -14.62
N SER A 37 0.65 2.78 -15.51
CA SER A 37 1.17 4.15 -15.75
C SER A 37 0.12 5.19 -16.17
N MET A 38 -1.00 4.74 -16.73
CA MET A 38 -2.08 5.62 -17.18
C MET A 38 -3.17 5.84 -16.10
N LEU A 39 -3.04 5.20 -14.93
CA LEU A 39 -4.00 5.34 -13.84
C LEU A 39 -3.76 6.62 -13.03
N THR A 40 -4.84 7.20 -12.55
CA THR A 40 -4.78 8.28 -11.56
C THR A 40 -4.37 7.75 -10.18
N GLU A 41 -3.89 8.61 -9.29
CA GLU A 41 -3.57 8.24 -7.90
C GLU A 41 -4.76 7.58 -7.18
N GLU A 42 -5.98 8.06 -7.43
CA GLU A 42 -7.18 7.47 -6.84
C GLU A 42 -7.41 6.02 -7.32
N GLN A 43 -7.26 5.76 -8.62
CA GLN A 43 -7.37 4.42 -9.18
C GLN A 43 -6.23 3.50 -8.73
N LEU A 44 -5.04 4.05 -8.51
CA LEU A 44 -3.90 3.33 -7.92
C LEU A 44 -4.19 2.93 -6.48
N CYS A 45 -4.85 3.80 -5.70
CA CYS A 45 -5.31 3.46 -4.35
C CYS A 45 -6.36 2.35 -4.39
N ASP A 46 -7.30 2.38 -5.34
CA ASP A 46 -8.28 1.29 -5.51
C ASP A 46 -7.56 -0.05 -5.80
N LYS A 47 -6.52 -0.03 -6.63
CA LYS A 47 -5.67 -1.21 -6.90
C LYS A 47 -4.92 -1.67 -5.66
N ALA A 48 -4.30 -0.76 -4.91
CA ALA A 48 -3.60 -1.11 -3.66
C ALA A 48 -4.56 -1.78 -2.66
N VAL A 49 -5.80 -1.29 -2.55
CA VAL A 49 -6.85 -1.89 -1.70
C VAL A 49 -7.27 -3.26 -2.21
N GLU A 50 -7.52 -3.43 -3.51
CA GLU A 50 -7.87 -4.70 -4.14
C GLU A 50 -6.82 -5.78 -3.84
N PHE A 51 -5.54 -5.46 -4.07
CA PHE A 51 -4.43 -6.38 -3.87
C PHE A 51 -4.19 -6.66 -2.39
N THR A 52 -4.34 -5.65 -1.52
CA THR A 52 -4.27 -5.85 -0.06
C THR A 52 -5.32 -6.83 0.43
N ARG A 53 -6.58 -6.68 0.00
CA ARG A 53 -7.65 -7.62 0.37
C ARG A 53 -7.32 -9.04 -0.07
N LYS A 54 -6.77 -9.19 -1.28
CA LYS A 54 -6.33 -10.49 -1.79
C LYS A 54 -5.24 -11.10 -0.88
N ASN A 55 -4.20 -10.35 -0.55
CA ASN A 55 -3.11 -10.83 0.30
C ASN A 55 -3.58 -11.21 1.71
N VAL A 56 -4.43 -10.38 2.33
CA VAL A 56 -5.02 -10.66 3.65
C VAL A 56 -5.78 -11.99 3.63
N ARG A 57 -6.59 -12.24 2.59
CA ARG A 57 -7.31 -13.51 2.41
C ARG A 57 -6.37 -14.70 2.18
N GLU A 58 -5.36 -14.54 1.32
CA GLU A 58 -4.39 -15.60 1.03
C GLU A 58 -3.56 -15.99 2.26
N MET A 59 -3.26 -15.02 3.13
CA MET A 59 -2.57 -15.23 4.40
C MET A 59 -3.49 -15.73 5.51
N ASN A 60 -4.80 -15.87 5.24
CA ASN A 60 -5.82 -16.23 6.22
C ASN A 60 -5.83 -15.29 7.44
N TRP A 61 -5.58 -14.00 7.20
CA TRP A 61 -5.66 -12.94 8.21
C TRP A 61 -7.08 -12.37 8.29
N SER A 62 -7.41 -11.75 9.42
CA SER A 62 -8.69 -11.05 9.55
C SER A 62 -8.73 -9.86 8.61
N GLU A 63 -9.86 -9.65 7.91
CA GLU A 63 -10.04 -8.43 7.10
C GLU A 63 -10.04 -7.16 7.95
N ASP A 64 -10.31 -7.28 9.25
CA ASP A 64 -10.29 -6.18 10.23
C ASP A 64 -8.94 -6.03 10.95
N ASP A 65 -7.92 -6.85 10.62
CA ASP A 65 -6.57 -6.72 11.18
C ASP A 65 -5.89 -5.46 10.61
N ILE A 66 -6.06 -4.34 11.31
CA ILE A 66 -5.52 -3.06 10.90
C ILE A 66 -3.99 -3.05 10.79
N ASP A 67 -3.27 -3.84 11.60
CA ASP A 67 -1.82 -3.95 11.52
C ASP A 67 -1.41 -4.65 10.22
N GLY A 68 -2.04 -5.79 9.92
CA GLY A 68 -1.79 -6.54 8.70
C GLY A 68 -2.17 -5.77 7.43
N VAL A 69 -3.32 -5.08 7.46
CA VAL A 69 -3.78 -4.22 6.36
C VAL A 69 -2.83 -3.05 6.14
N THR A 70 -2.41 -2.38 7.22
CA THR A 70 -1.47 -1.25 7.15
C THR A 70 -0.12 -1.69 6.58
N TRP A 71 0.35 -2.89 6.94
CA TRP A 71 1.58 -3.45 6.38
C TRP A 71 1.52 -3.62 4.86
N PHE A 72 0.48 -4.28 4.34
CA PHE A 72 0.36 -4.49 2.90
C PHE A 72 0.14 -3.20 2.13
N LEU A 73 -0.70 -2.29 2.65
CA LEU A 73 -0.88 -0.98 2.03
C LEU A 73 0.42 -0.17 2.01
N GLY A 74 1.24 -0.26 3.07
CA GLY A 74 2.56 0.38 3.10
C GLY A 74 3.50 -0.17 2.03
N CYS A 75 3.52 -1.49 1.82
CA CYS A 75 4.24 -2.10 0.69
C CYS A 75 3.77 -1.51 -0.64
N TYR A 76 2.45 -1.45 -0.89
CA TYR A 76 1.91 -0.93 -2.15
C TYR A 76 2.11 0.59 -2.32
N ALA A 77 2.11 1.37 -1.24
CA ALA A 77 2.47 2.77 -1.30
C ALA A 77 3.93 2.96 -1.73
N HIS A 78 4.86 2.14 -1.21
CA HIS A 78 6.23 2.14 -1.69
C HIS A 78 6.37 1.68 -3.16
N VAL A 79 5.58 0.69 -3.58
CA VAL A 79 5.51 0.24 -4.98
C VAL A 79 5.12 1.41 -5.90
N ILE A 80 4.03 2.11 -5.58
CA ILE A 80 3.52 3.26 -6.36
C ILE A 80 4.58 4.37 -6.44
N LEU A 81 5.23 4.72 -5.33
CA LEU A 81 6.28 5.74 -5.30
C LEU A 81 7.50 5.33 -6.14
N LYS A 82 7.96 4.09 -5.97
CA LYS A 82 9.13 3.57 -6.68
C LYS A 82 8.89 3.41 -8.18
N ALA A 83 7.65 3.13 -8.57
CA ALA A 83 7.20 3.11 -9.96
C ALA A 83 7.09 4.52 -10.58
N GLY A 84 7.24 5.59 -9.78
CA GLY A 84 7.11 6.98 -10.23
C GLY A 84 5.67 7.41 -10.51
N LEU A 85 4.68 6.68 -9.97
CA LEU A 85 3.26 6.89 -10.25
C LEU A 85 2.57 7.85 -9.27
N SER A 86 3.24 8.19 -8.17
CA SER A 86 2.88 9.26 -7.24
C SER A 86 4.14 9.76 -6.55
N GLN A 87 4.01 10.86 -5.81
CA GLN A 87 5.10 11.51 -5.06
C GLN A 87 4.84 11.56 -3.55
N SER A 88 3.69 11.10 -3.05
CA SER A 88 3.32 11.23 -1.64
C SER A 88 2.91 9.90 -1.01
N PHE A 89 3.77 9.36 -0.14
CA PHE A 89 3.46 8.18 0.66
C PHE A 89 2.18 8.40 1.50
N ALA A 90 2.15 9.54 2.21
CA ALA A 90 1.04 9.88 3.09
C ALA A 90 -0.31 9.98 2.34
N SER A 91 -0.32 10.55 1.13
CA SER A 91 -1.54 10.65 0.31
C SER A 91 -2.09 9.27 -0.05
N ILE A 92 -1.22 8.39 -0.58
CA ILE A 92 -1.59 7.03 -0.97
C ILE A 92 -2.08 6.24 0.24
N MET A 93 -1.31 6.27 1.34
CA MET A 93 -1.62 5.49 2.54
C MET A 93 -2.93 5.92 3.18
N MET A 94 -3.13 7.22 3.39
CA MET A 94 -4.35 7.72 4.02
C MET A 94 -5.58 7.46 3.15
N THR A 95 -5.46 7.66 1.83
CA THR A 95 -6.56 7.41 0.89
C THR A 95 -6.91 5.92 0.84
N SER A 96 -5.90 5.05 0.77
CA SER A 96 -6.11 3.60 0.69
C SER A 96 -6.66 3.03 2.00
N LEU A 97 -6.18 3.47 3.17
CA LEU A 97 -6.73 3.04 4.47
C LEU A 97 -8.20 3.43 4.61
N ARG A 98 -8.56 4.66 4.25
CA ARG A 98 -9.95 5.13 4.26
C ARG A 98 -10.84 4.29 3.34
N LYS A 99 -10.39 4.05 2.11
CA LYS A 99 -11.09 3.20 1.14
C LYS A 99 -11.24 1.77 1.64
N TYR A 100 -10.19 1.18 2.22
CA TYR A 100 -10.22 -0.19 2.74
C TYR A 100 -11.27 -0.36 3.85
N PHE A 101 -11.31 0.56 4.82
CA PHE A 101 -12.25 0.48 5.95
C PHE A 101 -13.61 1.15 5.67
N ASN A 102 -13.90 1.53 4.42
CA ASN A 102 -15.13 2.22 4.02
C ASN A 102 -15.43 3.49 4.85
N LEU A 103 -14.39 4.21 5.23
CA LEU A 103 -14.48 5.47 5.97
C LEU A 103 -14.36 6.62 4.96
N ILE A 104 -15.47 6.94 4.29
CA ILE A 104 -15.58 8.05 3.33
C ILE A 104 -15.71 9.38 4.08
#